data_AF-A0AAV4J1T3-F1
#
_entry.id   AF-A0AAV4J1T3-F1
#
_cell.length_a   1.000
_cell.length_b   1.000
_cell.length_c   1.000
_cell.angle_alpha   90.00
_cell.angle_beta   90.00
_cell.angle_gamma   90.00
#
_symmetry.space_group_name_H-M   'P 1'
#
loop_
_entity.id
_entity.type
_entity.pdbx_description
1 polymer ?
#
loop_
_entity_poly.entity_id
_entity_poly.type
_entity_poly.pdbx_seq_one_letter_code
_entity_poly.pdbx_strand_id
1 'polypeptide(L)'
;MEPSGHLTVIVCIRTPKKVTGYYESAKLDEYIHDFQPITFNTGELHKQHQRARRSASGHLRLNFKAYDRNFPLRLRRDTEIFSPDHEHLEYDQLKPVDTSFIYSGHVEGVPRSHVHLAIIGGTPRGHVHIPGNTTYHIEPAEQYFDKPNFHSVIYPESRMDKDPFRERRKNDDVGSCGMDRVKEWMDKMARSAIEEPPTEVKREKRVRR
;
A
#
# COMPACT_ATOMS: atom_id res chain seq x y z
N MET A 1 -75.09 -30.69 4.66
CA MET A 1 -74.21 -30.24 3.56
C MET A 1 -73.35 -29.12 4.15
N GLU A 2 -72.23 -29.49 4.75
CA GLU A 2 -71.28 -28.56 5.38
C GLU A 2 -70.27 -28.11 4.32
N PRO A 3 -70.03 -26.80 4.11
CA PRO A 3 -68.89 -26.37 3.33
C PRO A 3 -67.66 -26.23 4.24
N SER A 4 -66.65 -27.07 4.02
CA SER A 4 -65.35 -26.97 4.67
C SER A 4 -64.62 -25.69 4.22
N GLY A 5 -64.41 -24.76 5.14
CA GLY A 5 -63.54 -23.60 4.90
C GLY A 5 -62.07 -24.02 4.89
N HIS A 6 -61.44 -23.96 3.72
CA HIS A 6 -59.99 -24.18 3.58
C HIS A 6 -59.25 -22.88 3.88
N LEU A 7 -58.48 -22.85 4.96
CA LEU A 7 -57.66 -21.68 5.34
C LEU A 7 -56.27 -21.82 4.71
N THR A 8 -55.99 -21.08 3.65
CA THR A 8 -54.67 -21.06 3.01
C THR A 8 -53.75 -20.07 3.74
N VAL A 9 -52.75 -20.58 4.46
CA VAL A 9 -51.69 -19.77 5.07
C VAL A 9 -50.56 -19.58 4.06
N ILE A 10 -50.39 -18.35 3.56
CA ILE A 10 -49.28 -17.99 2.67
C ILE A 10 -48.06 -17.69 3.54
N VAL A 11 -47.15 -18.67 3.67
CA VAL A 11 -45.84 -18.45 4.29
C VAL A 11 -44.93 -17.76 3.28
N CYS A 12 -44.77 -16.45 3.43
CA CYS A 12 -43.86 -15.67 2.60
C CYS A 12 -42.42 -15.88 3.10
N ILE A 13 -41.74 -16.90 2.58
CA ILE A 13 -40.32 -17.14 2.86
C ILE A 13 -39.53 -16.02 2.18
N ARG A 14 -39.14 -15.01 2.96
CA ARG A 14 -38.25 -13.94 2.49
C ARG A 14 -36.86 -14.54 2.33
N THR A 15 -36.53 -14.98 1.11
CA THR A 15 -35.17 -15.40 0.79
C THR A 15 -34.23 -14.20 1.01
N PRO A 16 -33.08 -14.37 1.68
CA PRO A 16 -32.13 -13.29 1.81
C PRO A 16 -31.66 -12.91 0.40
N LYS A 17 -31.87 -11.65 0.03
CA LYS A 17 -31.30 -11.08 -1.19
C LYS A 17 -29.79 -11.23 -1.10
N LYS A 18 -29.20 -12.10 -1.92
CA LYS A 18 -27.77 -12.08 -2.18
C LYS A 18 -27.45 -10.73 -2.83
N VAL A 19 -26.86 -9.82 -2.07
CA VAL A 19 -26.29 -8.60 -2.64
C VAL A 19 -25.02 -9.04 -3.36
N THR A 20 -25.14 -9.35 -4.65
CA THR A 20 -23.99 -9.40 -5.56
C THR A 20 -23.64 -7.96 -5.91
N GLY A 21 -22.96 -7.28 -4.99
CA GLY A 21 -22.49 -5.92 -5.20
C GLY A 21 -21.36 -5.92 -6.22
N TYR A 22 -21.55 -5.20 -7.33
CA TYR A 22 -20.45 -4.77 -8.19
C TYR A 22 -19.61 -3.76 -7.38
N TYR A 23 -18.41 -4.14 -6.96
CA TYR A 23 -17.49 -3.31 -6.16
C TYR A 23 -16.75 -2.24 -7.00
N GLU A 24 -17.16 -2.03 -8.24
CA GLU A 24 -16.42 -1.28 -9.27
C GLU A 24 -16.32 0.24 -9.01
N SER A 25 -16.93 0.74 -7.93
CA SER A 25 -16.90 2.17 -7.56
C SER A 25 -16.95 2.43 -6.05
N ALA A 26 -16.60 1.45 -5.21
CA ALA A 26 -16.52 1.68 -3.77
C ALA A 26 -15.17 2.31 -3.42
N LYS A 27 -15.18 3.42 -2.68
CA LYS A 27 -13.97 3.95 -2.03
C LYS A 27 -13.54 2.95 -0.96
N LEU A 28 -12.27 2.56 -0.97
CA LEU A 28 -11.73 1.61 0.01
C LEU A 28 -11.40 2.33 1.33
N ASP A 29 -10.77 3.50 1.22
CA ASP A 29 -10.45 4.40 2.34
C ASP A 29 -10.17 5.83 1.83
N GLU A 30 -9.83 6.79 2.70
CA GLU A 30 -9.50 8.18 2.35
C GLU A 30 -8.50 8.33 1.21
N TYR A 31 -7.51 7.44 1.12
CA TYR A 31 -6.44 7.51 0.12
C TYR A 31 -6.74 6.69 -1.14
N ILE A 32 -7.59 5.67 -1.06
CA ILE A 32 -7.79 4.67 -2.11
C ILE A 32 -9.23 4.73 -2.60
N HIS A 33 -9.42 5.41 -3.73
CA HIS A 33 -10.74 5.64 -4.33
C HIS A 33 -11.11 4.63 -5.41
N ASP A 34 -10.11 3.99 -6.01
CA ASP A 34 -10.28 3.02 -7.09
C ASP A 34 -9.51 1.75 -6.74
N PHE A 35 -10.24 0.65 -6.59
CA PHE A 35 -9.70 -0.68 -6.41
C PHE A 35 -10.51 -1.67 -7.23
N GLN A 36 -9.89 -2.82 -7.54
CA GLN A 36 -10.61 -3.97 -8.08
C GLN A 36 -10.44 -5.19 -7.17
N PRO A 37 -11.50 -5.99 -6.97
CA PRO A 37 -11.38 -7.27 -6.29
C PRO A 37 -10.63 -8.27 -7.18
N ILE A 38 -9.72 -9.05 -6.59
CA ILE A 38 -9.03 -10.14 -7.26
C ILE A 38 -9.30 -11.47 -6.56
N THR A 39 -9.47 -12.50 -7.40
CA THR A 39 -9.76 -13.87 -6.96
C THR A 39 -8.74 -14.81 -7.57
N PHE A 40 -8.21 -15.70 -6.74
CA PHE A 40 -7.24 -16.74 -7.08
C PHE A 40 -7.43 -17.91 -6.10
N ASN A 41 -6.78 -19.05 -6.34
CA ASN A 41 -6.87 -20.21 -5.46
C ASN A 41 -5.90 -20.07 -4.27
N THR A 42 -6.40 -19.60 -3.12
CA THR A 42 -5.60 -19.43 -1.89
C THR A 42 -4.99 -20.74 -1.40
N GLY A 43 -5.75 -21.85 -1.46
CA GLY A 43 -5.26 -23.16 -1.05
C GLY A 43 -4.13 -23.68 -1.93
N GLU A 44 -4.20 -23.44 -3.23
CA GLU A 44 -3.12 -23.75 -4.16
C GLU A 44 -1.90 -22.86 -3.93
N LEU A 45 -2.11 -21.54 -3.75
CA LEU A 45 -1.05 -20.58 -3.45
C LEU A 45 -0.32 -20.96 -2.16
N HIS A 46 -1.06 -21.33 -1.12
CA HIS A 46 -0.52 -21.82 0.14
C HIS A 46 0.30 -23.11 -0.06
N LYS A 47 -0.22 -24.08 -0.82
CA LYS A 47 0.52 -25.32 -1.12
C LYS A 47 1.81 -25.05 -1.91
N GLN A 48 1.78 -24.15 -2.89
CA GLN A 48 2.97 -23.71 -3.63
C GLN A 48 3.99 -23.07 -2.69
N HIS A 49 3.54 -22.17 -1.82
CA HIS A 49 4.38 -21.53 -0.80
C HIS A 49 5.02 -22.55 0.14
N GLN A 50 4.26 -23.50 0.70
CA GLN A 50 4.79 -24.55 1.57
C GLN A 50 5.85 -25.43 0.88
N ARG A 51 5.71 -25.69 -0.44
CA ARG A 51 6.74 -26.39 -1.21
C ARG A 51 7.96 -25.51 -1.44
N ALA A 52 7.76 -24.25 -1.83
CA ALA A 52 8.83 -23.31 -2.09
C ALA A 52 9.68 -23.01 -0.84
N ARG A 53 9.08 -23.02 0.36
CA ARG A 53 9.83 -22.87 1.63
C ARG A 53 10.84 -23.99 1.89
N ARG A 54 10.58 -25.20 1.37
CA ARG A 54 11.46 -26.37 1.55
C ARG A 54 12.59 -26.45 0.55
N SER A 55 12.69 -25.52 -0.41
CA SER A 55 13.71 -25.51 -1.44
C SER A 55 14.21 -24.10 -1.73
N ALA A 56 15.53 -23.90 -1.76
CA ALA A 56 16.12 -22.63 -2.15
C ALA A 56 15.76 -22.21 -3.60
N SER A 57 15.44 -23.18 -4.48
CA SER A 57 14.97 -22.94 -5.85
C SER A 57 13.43 -22.96 -5.97
N GLY A 58 12.72 -22.72 -4.88
CA GLY A 58 11.26 -22.66 -4.85
C GLY A 58 10.72 -21.56 -5.77
N HIS A 59 9.95 -21.97 -6.78
CA HIS A 59 9.22 -21.07 -7.66
C HIS A 59 7.73 -21.11 -7.32
N LEU A 60 7.07 -19.97 -7.50
CA LEU A 60 5.65 -19.81 -7.28
C LEU A 60 5.02 -19.08 -8.46
N ARG A 61 3.79 -19.45 -8.80
CA ARG A 61 2.98 -18.79 -9.81
C ARG A 61 1.70 -18.27 -9.19
N LEU A 62 1.41 -17.01 -9.44
CA LEU A 62 0.16 -16.37 -9.04
C LEU A 62 -0.41 -15.67 -10.27
N ASN A 63 -1.60 -16.10 -10.69
CA ASN A 63 -2.29 -15.55 -11.84
C ASN A 63 -3.63 -15.00 -11.39
N PHE A 64 -3.92 -13.76 -11.79
CA PHE A 64 -5.22 -13.13 -11.61
C PHE A 64 -5.46 -12.10 -12.72
N LYS A 65 -6.68 -11.58 -12.80
CA LYS A 65 -7.08 -10.53 -13.73
C LYS A 65 -7.54 -9.30 -12.96
N ALA A 66 -7.12 -8.12 -13.40
CA ALA A 66 -7.57 -6.82 -12.91
C ALA A 66 -7.30 -5.73 -13.95
N TYR A 67 -8.09 -4.66 -13.95
CA TYR A 67 -8.00 -3.52 -14.88
C TYR A 67 -7.91 -3.98 -16.35
N ASP A 68 -8.78 -4.93 -16.72
CA ASP A 68 -8.81 -5.60 -18.03
C ASP A 68 -7.49 -6.22 -18.49
N ARG A 69 -6.64 -6.56 -17.52
CA ARG A 69 -5.32 -7.13 -17.76
C ARG A 69 -5.10 -8.40 -16.96
N ASN A 70 -4.38 -9.34 -17.57
CA ASN A 70 -3.89 -10.53 -16.89
C ASN A 70 -2.54 -10.23 -16.22
N PHE A 71 -2.37 -10.72 -14.99
CA PHE A 71 -1.14 -10.65 -14.22
C PHE A 71 -0.58 -12.05 -13.98
N PRO A 72 0.12 -12.64 -14.97
CA PRO A 72 0.82 -13.91 -14.78
C PRO A 72 2.14 -13.66 -14.03
N LEU A 73 2.11 -13.78 -12.70
CA LEU A 73 3.29 -13.50 -11.87
C LEU A 73 4.16 -14.75 -11.74
N ARG A 74 5.44 -14.61 -12.06
CA ARG A 74 6.46 -15.62 -11.79
C ARG A 74 7.36 -15.16 -10.66
N LEU A 75 7.28 -15.87 -9.55
CA LEU A 75 7.87 -15.50 -8.27
C LEU A 75 8.92 -16.52 -7.83
N ARG A 76 9.98 -16.03 -7.20
CA ARG A 76 11.03 -16.79 -6.52
C ARG A 76 11.17 -16.28 -5.10
N ARG A 77 11.59 -17.14 -4.18
CA ARG A 77 11.86 -16.70 -2.80
C ARG A 77 12.94 -15.62 -2.82
N ASP A 78 12.68 -14.53 -2.12
CA ASP A 78 13.67 -13.47 -1.97
C ASP A 78 14.56 -13.78 -0.75
N THR A 79 15.87 -13.77 -0.96
CA THR A 79 16.88 -14.00 0.08
C THR A 79 17.85 -12.84 0.21
N GLU A 80 17.61 -11.75 -0.51
CA GLU A 80 18.50 -10.59 -0.59
C GLU A 80 17.97 -9.42 0.24
N ILE A 81 16.67 -9.37 0.53
CA ILE A 81 16.05 -8.29 1.33
C ILE A 81 16.57 -8.25 2.77
N PHE A 82 16.84 -9.42 3.37
CA PHE A 82 17.37 -9.51 4.73
C PHE A 82 18.77 -10.09 4.72
N SER A 83 19.58 -9.61 5.66
CA SER A 83 20.88 -10.21 5.92
C SER A 83 20.71 -11.68 6.36
N PRO A 84 21.59 -12.61 5.96
CA PRO A 84 21.50 -14.02 6.35
C PRO A 84 21.52 -14.27 7.87
N ASP A 85 22.08 -13.32 8.63
CA ASP A 85 22.17 -13.31 10.10
C ASP A 85 21.08 -12.44 10.76
N HIS A 86 19.99 -12.16 10.05
CA HIS A 86 18.88 -11.39 10.60
C HIS A 86 18.20 -12.16 11.75
N GLU A 87 18.28 -11.59 12.95
CA GLU A 87 17.69 -12.10 14.18
C GLU A 87 16.84 -11.04 14.86
N HIS A 88 15.84 -11.49 15.63
CA HIS A 88 14.95 -10.65 16.43
C HIS A 88 15.28 -10.82 17.91
N LEU A 89 15.49 -9.71 18.62
CA LEU A 89 15.75 -9.71 20.06
C LEU A 89 14.42 -9.76 20.83
N GLU A 90 14.20 -10.83 21.58
CA GLU A 90 13.02 -11.01 22.42
C GLU A 90 13.45 -11.41 23.84
N TYR A 91 13.17 -10.56 24.83
CA TYR A 91 13.56 -10.78 26.24
C TYR A 91 15.05 -11.12 26.43
N ASP A 92 15.95 -10.28 25.88
CA ASP A 92 17.41 -10.50 25.88
C ASP A 92 17.89 -11.79 25.18
N GLN A 93 17.04 -12.43 24.37
CA GLN A 93 17.42 -13.59 23.56
C GLN A 93 17.28 -13.28 22.07
N LEU A 94 18.34 -13.54 21.31
CA LEU A 94 18.28 -13.49 19.85
C LEU A 94 17.59 -14.74 19.31
N LYS A 95 16.57 -14.53 18.47
CA LYS A 95 15.79 -15.58 17.83
C LYS A 95 15.85 -15.45 16.31
N PRO A 96 15.97 -16.57 15.58
CA PRO A 96 15.93 -16.55 14.12
C PRO A 96 14.54 -16.10 13.65
N VAL A 97 14.52 -15.28 12.60
CA VAL A 97 13.28 -14.81 11.97
C VAL A 97 13.01 -15.60 10.71
N ASP A 98 11.79 -16.13 10.58
CA ASP A 98 11.39 -16.76 9.32
C ASP A 98 11.06 -15.71 8.26
N THR A 99 11.97 -15.53 7.31
CA THR A 99 11.83 -14.60 6.17
C THR A 99 11.32 -15.29 4.90
N SER A 100 11.00 -16.59 4.96
CA SER A 100 10.70 -17.42 3.79
C SER A 100 9.37 -17.11 3.09
N PHE A 101 8.59 -16.17 3.63
CA PHE A 101 7.33 -15.71 3.07
C PHE A 101 7.48 -14.59 2.03
N ILE A 102 8.69 -14.05 1.83
CA ILE A 102 8.94 -12.98 0.87
C ILE A 102 9.39 -13.54 -0.47
N TYR A 103 8.83 -12.96 -1.54
CA TYR A 103 9.06 -13.33 -2.91
C TYR A 103 9.35 -12.10 -3.75
N SER A 104 10.31 -12.24 -4.66
CA SER A 104 10.53 -11.31 -5.76
C SER A 104 10.28 -12.00 -7.10
N GLY A 105 10.01 -11.21 -8.14
CA GLY A 105 9.73 -11.76 -9.45
C GLY A 105 9.38 -10.72 -10.48
N HIS A 106 8.66 -11.15 -11.51
CA HIS A 106 8.24 -10.31 -12.63
C HIS A 106 6.90 -10.79 -13.17
N VAL A 107 6.28 -9.95 -14.00
CA VAL A 107 5.09 -10.32 -14.78
C VAL A 107 5.57 -10.95 -16.09
N GLU A 108 5.13 -12.18 -16.36
CA GLU A 108 5.48 -12.88 -17.60
C GLU A 108 5.03 -12.06 -18.83
N GLY A 109 5.91 -11.93 -19.83
CA GLY A 109 5.65 -11.15 -21.04
C GLY A 109 5.76 -9.62 -20.90
N VAL A 110 6.13 -9.11 -19.71
CA VAL A 110 6.29 -7.66 -19.48
C VAL A 110 7.75 -7.35 -19.13
N PRO A 111 8.56 -6.90 -20.10
CA PRO A 111 9.97 -6.61 -19.87
C PRO A 111 10.18 -5.55 -18.79
N ARG A 112 11.21 -5.75 -17.95
CA ARG A 112 11.59 -4.85 -16.84
C ARG A 112 10.51 -4.66 -15.76
N SER A 113 9.44 -5.44 -15.76
CA SER A 113 8.52 -5.49 -14.63
C SER A 113 9.21 -6.15 -13.43
N HIS A 114 8.86 -5.68 -12.23
CA HIS A 114 9.31 -6.28 -10.99
C HIS A 114 8.13 -6.43 -10.03
N VAL A 115 8.20 -7.45 -9.20
CA VAL A 115 7.14 -7.83 -8.27
C VAL A 115 7.80 -8.13 -6.94
N HIS A 116 7.25 -7.58 -5.85
CA HIS A 116 7.63 -7.94 -4.48
C HIS A 116 6.36 -8.28 -3.71
N LEU A 117 6.28 -9.51 -3.22
CA LEU A 117 5.11 -10.03 -2.51
C LEU A 117 5.50 -10.83 -1.27
N ALA A 118 4.78 -10.60 -0.19
CA ALA A 118 4.71 -11.47 0.97
C ALA A 118 3.52 -12.42 0.80
N ILE A 119 3.69 -13.72 1.05
CA ILE A 119 2.61 -14.71 1.00
C ILE A 119 2.46 -15.31 2.39
N ILE A 120 1.35 -14.98 3.05
CA ILE A 120 1.05 -15.39 4.42
C ILE A 120 -0.30 -16.08 4.41
N GLY A 121 -0.38 -17.32 4.90
CA GLY A 121 -1.65 -18.05 4.96
C GLY A 121 -2.30 -18.33 3.59
N GLY A 122 -1.58 -18.19 2.47
CA GLY A 122 -2.16 -18.28 1.13
C GLY A 122 -2.76 -16.97 0.61
N THR A 123 -2.50 -15.85 1.29
CA THR A 123 -2.89 -14.50 0.89
C THR A 123 -1.65 -13.69 0.52
N PRO A 124 -1.58 -13.11 -0.68
CA PRO A 124 -0.50 -12.24 -1.10
C PRO A 124 -0.71 -10.80 -0.59
N ARG A 125 0.39 -10.13 -0.23
CA ARG A 125 0.46 -8.70 0.02
C ARG A 125 1.72 -8.13 -0.64
N GLY A 126 1.64 -6.94 -1.23
CA GLY A 126 2.82 -6.24 -1.73
C GLY A 126 2.50 -5.46 -3.00
N HIS A 127 3.43 -5.42 -3.95
CA HIS A 127 3.27 -4.58 -5.13
C HIS A 127 3.84 -5.21 -6.42
N VAL A 128 3.27 -4.77 -7.54
CA VAL A 128 3.63 -5.14 -8.90
C VAL A 128 3.91 -3.86 -9.67
N HIS A 129 5.17 -3.64 -10.04
CA HIS A 129 5.56 -2.50 -10.85
C HIS A 129 5.52 -2.83 -12.34
N ILE A 130 4.82 -1.99 -13.09
CA ILE A 130 4.71 -2.10 -14.54
C ILE A 130 5.37 -0.86 -15.17
N PRO A 131 6.50 -1.03 -15.86
CA PRO A 131 7.22 0.08 -16.49
C PRO A 131 6.33 0.86 -17.46
N GLY A 132 6.35 2.19 -17.35
CA GLY A 132 5.58 3.08 -18.21
C GLY A 132 4.07 3.13 -17.93
N ASN A 133 3.60 2.46 -16.86
CA ASN A 133 2.21 2.52 -16.43
C ASN A 133 2.13 2.99 -14.97
N THR A 134 2.19 2.06 -14.02
CA THR A 134 2.04 2.37 -12.59
C THR A 134 2.51 1.18 -11.75
N THR A 135 2.65 1.41 -10.46
CA THR A 135 2.80 0.35 -9.45
C THR A 135 1.41 -0.02 -8.95
N TYR A 136 1.09 -1.31 -8.96
CA TYR A 136 -0.15 -1.83 -8.39
C TYR A 136 0.14 -2.39 -7.01
N HIS A 137 -0.67 -2.04 -6.02
CA HIS A 137 -0.61 -2.58 -4.67
C HIS A 137 -1.65 -3.67 -4.52
N ILE A 138 -1.30 -4.76 -3.83
CA ILE A 138 -2.17 -5.90 -3.54
C ILE A 138 -2.26 -6.06 -2.03
N GLU A 139 -3.49 -6.06 -1.51
CA GLU A 139 -3.75 -6.21 -0.08
C GLU A 139 -4.86 -7.22 0.22
N PRO A 140 -4.85 -7.88 1.41
CA PRO A 140 -5.93 -8.77 1.82
C PRO A 140 -7.28 -8.05 1.86
N ALA A 141 -8.32 -8.66 1.30
CA ALA A 141 -9.66 -8.06 1.28
C ALA A 141 -10.26 -7.91 2.69
N GLU A 142 -9.91 -8.83 3.60
CA GLU A 142 -10.35 -8.83 5.00
C GLU A 142 -9.92 -7.59 5.80
N GLN A 143 -8.94 -6.83 5.30
CA GLN A 143 -8.53 -5.56 5.90
C GLN A 143 -9.59 -4.47 5.75
N TYR A 144 -10.46 -4.58 4.74
CA TYR A 144 -11.40 -3.54 4.35
C TYR A 144 -12.87 -3.98 4.41
N PHE A 145 -13.12 -5.29 4.32
CA PHE A 145 -14.47 -5.83 4.23
C PHE A 145 -14.69 -6.94 5.27
N ASP A 146 -15.88 -6.96 5.87
CA ASP A 146 -16.32 -8.10 6.69
C ASP A 146 -16.74 -9.25 5.76
N LYS A 147 -16.04 -10.39 5.86
CA LYS A 147 -16.29 -11.64 5.10
C LYS A 147 -16.46 -11.42 3.58
N PRO A 148 -15.44 -10.87 2.88
CA PRO A 148 -15.50 -10.67 1.44
C PRO A 148 -15.60 -12.00 0.68
N ASN A 149 -16.23 -11.97 -0.50
CA ASN A 149 -16.31 -13.10 -1.43
C ASN A 149 -15.13 -13.16 -2.43
N PHE A 150 -14.14 -12.29 -2.27
CA PHE A 150 -12.88 -12.24 -3.00
C PHE A 150 -11.73 -12.24 -1.99
N HIS A 151 -10.52 -12.53 -2.45
CA HIS A 151 -9.40 -12.82 -1.55
C HIS A 151 -8.53 -11.59 -1.27
N SER A 152 -8.30 -10.76 -2.29
CA SER A 152 -7.48 -9.57 -2.18
C SER A 152 -8.08 -8.44 -3.00
N VAL A 153 -7.67 -7.22 -2.69
CA VAL A 153 -7.91 -6.03 -3.52
C VAL A 153 -6.61 -5.66 -4.24
N ILE A 154 -6.74 -5.06 -5.41
CA ILE A 154 -5.63 -4.45 -6.13
C ILE A 154 -5.99 -3.02 -6.53
N TYR A 155 -5.06 -2.09 -6.40
CA TYR A 155 -5.25 -0.69 -6.81
C TYR A 155 -3.96 -0.09 -7.36
N PRO A 156 -4.04 0.81 -8.35
CA PRO A 156 -2.89 1.48 -8.93
C PRO A 156 -2.48 2.70 -8.08
N GLU A 157 -1.17 2.83 -7.83
CA GLU A 157 -0.58 3.97 -7.11
C GLU A 157 -0.92 5.30 -7.78
N SER A 158 -1.01 5.32 -9.12
CA SER A 158 -1.36 6.51 -9.91
C SER A 158 -2.76 7.08 -9.64
N ARG A 159 -3.67 6.29 -9.04
CA ARG A 159 -5.03 6.73 -8.69
C ARG A 159 -5.25 6.88 -7.18
N MET A 160 -4.19 6.79 -6.38
CA MET A 160 -4.26 7.10 -4.95
C MET A 160 -4.28 8.62 -4.74
N ASP A 161 -5.16 9.10 -3.85
CA ASP A 161 -5.06 10.47 -3.36
C ASP A 161 -3.94 10.53 -2.32
N LYS A 162 -2.82 11.16 -2.68
CA LYS A 162 -1.65 11.34 -1.79
C LYS A 162 -1.91 12.38 -0.71
N ASP A 163 -2.97 13.16 -0.86
CA ASP A 163 -3.35 14.22 0.05
C ASP A 163 -4.88 14.36 0.18
N PRO A 164 -5.54 13.38 0.83
CA PRO A 164 -6.98 13.37 0.97
C PRO A 164 -7.51 14.43 1.95
N PHE A 165 -6.63 15.00 2.78
CA PHE A 165 -6.99 16.01 3.79
C PHE A 165 -6.58 17.43 3.39
N ARG A 166 -6.19 17.67 2.13
CA ARG A 166 -5.78 18.99 1.63
C ARG A 166 -6.77 20.11 1.93
N GLU A 167 -8.07 19.81 1.88
CA GLU A 167 -9.12 20.80 2.10
C GLU A 167 -9.32 21.11 3.58
N ARG A 168 -9.14 20.13 4.47
CA ARG A 168 -9.16 20.37 5.92
C ARG A 168 -8.00 21.27 6.36
N ARG A 169 -6.83 21.10 5.71
CA ARG A 169 -5.63 21.92 5.96
C ARG A 169 -5.69 23.35 5.43
N LYS A 170 -6.65 23.71 4.56
CA LYS A 170 -6.78 25.11 4.07
C LYS A 170 -7.41 26.05 5.09
N ASN A 171 -8.20 25.51 6.02
CA ASN A 171 -8.90 26.29 7.03
C ASN A 171 -8.11 26.43 8.34
N ASP A 172 -7.12 25.56 8.53
CA ASP A 172 -6.16 25.69 9.60
C ASP A 172 -4.94 26.41 9.02
N ASP A 173 -4.69 27.64 9.46
CA ASP A 173 -3.49 28.46 9.19
C ASP A 173 -2.21 27.83 9.81
N VAL A 174 -2.19 26.50 9.90
CA VAL A 174 -1.20 25.68 10.57
C VAL A 174 -0.76 24.65 9.54
N GLY A 175 0.23 25.06 8.75
CA GLY A 175 0.90 24.23 7.77
C GLY A 175 1.25 22.85 8.32
N SER A 176 1.28 21.90 7.40
CA SER A 176 1.97 20.61 7.51
C SER A 176 3.09 20.67 8.54
N CYS A 177 3.10 19.74 9.51
CA CYS A 177 4.17 19.56 10.50
C CYS A 177 5.54 19.90 9.89
N GLY A 178 6.01 21.14 10.11
CA GLY A 178 7.01 21.74 9.21
C GLY A 178 6.92 23.25 8.97
N MET A 179 6.58 24.04 9.99
CA MET A 179 7.29 25.30 10.28
C MET A 179 7.29 26.42 9.21
N ASP A 180 6.15 27.02 8.87
CA ASP A 180 6.22 28.35 8.22
C ASP A 180 6.78 29.40 9.20
N ARG A 181 6.31 29.38 10.45
CA ARG A 181 6.75 30.33 11.49
C ARG A 181 8.22 30.17 11.91
N VAL A 182 8.78 28.97 11.81
CA VAL A 182 10.19 28.74 12.17
C VAL A 182 11.11 28.85 10.96
N LYS A 183 10.60 28.68 9.74
CA LYS A 183 11.31 28.99 8.50
C LYS A 183 11.72 30.46 8.47
N GLU A 184 10.82 31.39 8.80
CA GLU A 184 11.15 32.82 8.85
C GLU A 184 12.23 33.15 9.88
N TRP A 185 12.19 32.50 11.05
CA TRP A 185 13.22 32.64 12.07
C TRP A 185 14.57 32.05 11.63
N MET A 186 14.58 30.87 11.00
CA MET A 186 15.79 30.27 10.45
C MET A 186 16.38 31.08 9.30
N ASP A 187 15.55 31.62 8.40
CA ASP A 187 15.97 32.53 7.33
C ASP A 187 16.60 33.79 7.90
N LYS A 188 15.98 34.38 8.93
CA LYS A 188 16.51 35.55 9.62
C LYS A 188 17.87 35.26 10.27
N MET A 189 17.99 34.13 10.96
CA MET A 189 19.25 33.70 11.58
C MET A 189 20.34 33.41 10.55
N ALA A 190 20.01 32.76 9.43
CA ALA A 190 20.96 32.50 8.34
C ALA A 190 21.45 33.80 7.68
N ARG A 191 20.57 34.80 7.51
CA ARG A 191 20.91 36.11 6.93
C ARG A 191 21.69 37.01 7.87
N SER A 192 21.61 36.80 9.19
CA SER A 192 22.36 37.60 10.18
C SER A 192 23.87 37.28 10.25
N ALA A 193 24.35 36.26 9.55
CA ALA A 193 25.76 35.85 9.54
C ALA A 193 26.64 36.57 8.49
N ILE A 194 26.15 37.64 7.87
CA ILE A 194 26.93 38.47 6.93
C ILE A 194 27.46 39.68 7.70
N GLU A 195 28.79 39.75 7.89
CA GLU A 195 29.48 40.88 8.51
C GLU A 195 29.24 42.17 7.70
N GLU A 196 28.89 43.25 8.40
CA GLU A 196 28.76 44.59 7.80
C GLU A 196 30.11 45.03 7.19
N PRO A 197 30.10 45.68 6.00
CA PRO A 197 31.34 46.17 5.39
C PRO A 197 32.01 47.21 6.30
N PRO A 198 33.36 47.31 6.30
CA PRO A 198 34.06 48.17 7.24
C PRO A 198 33.68 49.63 7.01
N THR A 199 33.25 50.32 8.06
CA THR A 199 32.99 51.77 8.03
C THR A 199 34.27 52.53 7.68
N GLU A 200 34.25 53.28 6.58
CA GLU A 200 35.31 54.21 6.19
C GLU A 200 35.52 55.28 7.27
N VAL A 201 36.70 55.26 7.90
CA VAL A 201 37.16 56.32 8.80
C VAL A 201 37.52 57.54 7.96
N LYS A 202 36.71 58.60 8.03
CA LYS A 202 37.04 59.91 7.43
C LYS A 202 38.29 60.50 8.09
N ARG A 203 39.39 60.56 7.34
CA ARG A 203 40.59 61.32 7.74
C ARG A 203 40.34 62.82 7.61
N GLU A 204 40.26 63.51 8.74
CA GLU A 204 40.26 64.97 8.80
C GLU A 204 41.60 65.53 8.29
N LYS A 205 41.55 66.40 7.29
CA LYS A 205 42.71 67.11 6.76
C LYS A 205 43.08 68.25 7.70
N ARG A 206 44.22 68.10 8.38
CA ARG A 206 44.88 69.14 9.18
C ARG A 206 45.29 70.31 8.27
N VAL A 207 44.60 71.44 8.38
CA VAL A 207 44.99 72.72 7.77
C VAL A 207 46.25 73.23 8.48
N ARG A 208 47.33 73.45 7.71
CA ARG A 208 48.54 74.12 8.20
C ARG A 208 48.34 75.63 8.08
N ARG A 209 48.57 76.35 9.18
CA ARG A 209 48.86 77.79 9.18
C ARG A 209 50.35 77.98 8.91
#